data_AF-A0A356SZ84-F1
#
_entry.id   AF-A0A356SZ84-F1
#
_cell.length_a   1.000
_cell.length_b   1.000
_cell.length_c   1.000
_cell.angle_alpha   90.00
_cell.angle_beta   90.00
_cell.angle_gamma   90.00
#
_symmetry.space_group_name_H-M   'P 1'
#
loop_
_entity.id
_entity.type
_entity.pdbx_description
1 polymer ?
#
loop_
_entity_poly.entity_id
_entity_poly.type
_entity_poly.pdbx_seq_one_letter_code
_entity_poly.pdbx_strand_id
1 'polypeptide(L)'
;MRRRLRGAWTLAWVIPTCLVAACAGEPGPPKATPTRPTALCVRDHAPCRSAAEIEARLGERPLEVLRSRPTPGGAQGARVLSLLSPDGEVIEAKWRPLSATTPTNDPAGEVLAYRLQALVLPPEDHVVPPAAVRCLDITGDGCELGVLSYWLSDAIPLREARRKQVLPTPPGGIWARDPGLYLPTRFRADRTYRRAVAHLNLVAHLVGHGDAHAAQFVLYRDPLHLFLVDNSVAFGVPRNPQMDDLQDLSHMWVPAIPADTAARLRELEEADVRALAWTDSWERRDGVLRRIRADSIWGDPDARIRREGQRVQIGLSASDVEAVLERVEALERDLRDGTLGVFPSSSGTDAPPG
;
A
#
# COMPACT_ATOMS: atom_id res chain seq x y z
N MET A 1 -52.39 32.23 -67.56
CA MET A 1 -51.16 32.94 -67.97
C MET A 1 -51.17 34.37 -67.43
N ARG A 2 -50.45 34.65 -66.34
CA ARG A 2 -49.79 35.93 -66.06
C ARG A 2 -48.83 35.72 -64.88
N ARG A 3 -47.64 36.31 -65.04
CA ARG A 3 -46.37 35.96 -64.40
C ARG A 3 -46.20 36.58 -63.01
N ARG A 4 -45.43 35.84 -62.19
CA ARG A 4 -44.33 36.23 -61.29
C ARG A 4 -44.52 37.49 -60.43
N LEU A 5 -44.26 37.35 -59.13
CA LEU A 5 -43.00 37.80 -58.50
C LEU A 5 -42.88 37.17 -57.10
N ARG A 6 -41.77 36.48 -56.86
CA ARG A 6 -41.39 35.92 -55.56
C ARG A 6 -40.80 37.07 -54.73
N GLY A 7 -41.47 37.45 -53.65
CA GLY A 7 -40.93 38.32 -52.61
C GLY A 7 -40.28 37.48 -51.52
N ALA A 8 -39.01 37.74 -51.24
CA ALA A 8 -38.27 37.14 -50.15
C ALA A 8 -38.76 37.71 -48.81
N TRP A 9 -39.16 36.83 -47.89
CA TRP A 9 -39.47 37.18 -46.51
C TRP A 9 -38.33 36.68 -45.62
N THR A 10 -37.45 37.59 -45.23
CA THR A 10 -36.48 37.38 -44.15
C THR A 10 -37.17 37.65 -42.81
N LEU A 11 -37.64 36.59 -42.15
CA LEU A 11 -38.01 36.64 -40.73
C LEU A 11 -36.73 36.77 -39.89
N ALA A 12 -36.51 37.95 -39.31
CA ALA A 12 -35.52 38.15 -38.26
C ALA A 12 -36.01 37.44 -36.99
N TRP A 13 -35.32 36.36 -36.62
CA TRP A 13 -35.49 35.69 -35.33
C TRP A 13 -34.84 36.55 -34.24
N VAL A 14 -35.68 37.13 -33.38
CA VAL A 14 -35.23 37.72 -32.11
C VAL A 14 -34.91 36.56 -31.18
N ILE A 15 -33.62 36.28 -30.99
CA ILE A 15 -33.14 35.35 -29.97
C ILE A 15 -33.20 36.09 -28.62
N PRO A 16 -33.99 35.64 -27.64
CA PRO A 16 -33.96 36.22 -26.31
C PRO A 16 -32.64 35.81 -25.65
N THR A 17 -31.76 36.80 -25.46
CA THR A 17 -30.51 36.66 -24.72
C THR A 17 -30.83 36.34 -23.26
N CYS A 18 -30.87 35.04 -22.94
CA CYS A 18 -30.83 34.59 -21.55
C CYS A 18 -29.46 34.98 -20.99
N LEU A 19 -29.42 36.06 -20.23
CA LEU A 19 -28.35 36.38 -19.29
C LEU A 19 -28.26 35.23 -18.28
N VAL A 20 -27.46 34.22 -18.61
CA VAL A 20 -26.97 33.27 -17.61
C VAL A 20 -26.02 34.08 -16.74
N ALA A 21 -26.51 34.49 -15.58
CA ALA A 21 -25.66 34.90 -14.48
C ALA A 21 -24.71 33.73 -14.23
N ALA A 22 -23.48 33.86 -14.72
CA ALA A 22 -22.39 33.01 -14.31
C ALA A 22 -22.22 33.26 -12.81
N CYS A 23 -22.82 32.41 -11.99
CA CYS A 23 -22.40 32.24 -10.62
C CYS A 23 -20.92 31.86 -10.70
N ALA A 24 -20.04 32.84 -10.53
CA ALA A 24 -18.68 32.61 -10.16
C ALA A 24 -18.75 31.82 -8.86
N GLY A 25 -18.67 30.49 -8.97
CA GLY A 25 -18.49 29.63 -7.83
C GLY A 25 -17.30 30.15 -7.05
N GLU A 26 -17.45 30.25 -5.74
CA GLU A 26 -16.35 30.58 -4.85
C GLU A 26 -15.11 29.79 -5.28
N PRO A 27 -13.92 30.43 -5.34
CA PRO A 27 -12.71 29.70 -5.61
C PRO A 27 -12.62 28.56 -4.59
N GLY A 28 -12.75 27.33 -5.09
CA GLY A 28 -12.68 26.14 -4.25
C GLY A 28 -11.40 26.15 -3.42
N PRO A 29 -11.35 25.39 -2.32
CA PRO A 29 -10.18 25.35 -1.45
C PRO A 29 -8.91 25.14 -2.28
N PRO A 30 -7.78 25.77 -1.90
CA PRO A 30 -6.52 25.68 -2.65
C PRO A 30 -6.24 24.22 -2.99
N LYS A 31 -5.78 23.97 -4.22
CA LYS A 31 -5.47 22.61 -4.67
C LYS A 31 -4.56 21.96 -3.63
N ALA A 32 -5.08 20.98 -2.90
CA ALA A 32 -4.36 20.11 -1.98
C ALA A 32 -3.37 19.24 -2.76
N THR A 33 -2.37 19.90 -3.33
CA THR A 33 -1.33 19.32 -4.15
C THR A 33 -0.28 18.76 -3.19
N PRO A 34 0.09 17.47 -3.31
CA PRO A 34 1.12 16.91 -2.47
C PRO A 34 2.43 17.69 -2.57
N THR A 35 3.06 17.93 -1.42
CA THR A 35 4.39 18.56 -1.37
C THR A 35 5.40 17.62 -1.99
N ARG A 36 6.18 18.10 -2.96
CA ARG A 36 7.23 17.32 -3.62
C ARG A 36 8.47 17.22 -2.73
N PRO A 37 9.24 16.12 -2.80
CA PRO A 37 9.00 14.92 -3.60
C PRO A 37 7.92 14.01 -2.99
N THR A 38 7.19 13.27 -3.83
CA THR A 38 6.14 12.31 -3.42
C THR A 38 6.56 10.85 -3.57
N ALA A 39 7.75 10.61 -4.11
CA ALA A 39 8.31 9.28 -4.24
C ALA A 39 8.93 8.86 -2.91
N LEU A 40 8.74 7.60 -2.52
CA LEU A 40 9.54 6.99 -1.47
C LEU A 40 10.97 6.77 -1.96
N CYS A 41 11.94 6.92 -1.06
CA CYS A 41 13.32 6.59 -1.35
C CYS A 41 13.45 5.10 -1.57
N VAL A 42 13.69 4.76 -2.83
CA VAL A 42 14.18 3.48 -3.30
C VAL A 42 15.60 3.75 -3.78
N ARG A 43 16.56 2.95 -3.32
CA ARG A 43 18.02 3.01 -3.58
C ARG A 43 18.49 4.06 -4.62
N ASP A 44 19.42 4.93 -4.23
CA ASP A 44 20.17 5.86 -5.11
C ASP A 44 19.35 6.87 -5.94
N HIS A 45 18.03 7.01 -5.74
CA HIS A 45 17.22 8.01 -6.46
C HIS A 45 16.81 9.20 -5.59
N ALA A 46 17.13 10.42 -6.04
CA ALA A 46 16.69 11.68 -5.45
C ALA A 46 16.06 12.59 -6.52
N PRO A 47 15.06 13.43 -6.17
CA PRO A 47 14.52 13.69 -4.83
C PRO A 47 13.43 12.68 -4.42
N CYS A 48 13.46 12.23 -3.16
CA CYS A 48 12.53 11.27 -2.55
C CYS A 48 12.35 11.55 -1.05
N ARG A 49 11.39 10.88 -0.39
CA ARG A 49 11.19 10.88 1.07
C ARG A 49 11.47 9.50 1.64
N SER A 50 12.17 9.39 2.76
CA SER A 50 12.46 8.08 3.35
C SER A 50 11.20 7.42 3.93
N ALA A 51 11.18 6.08 4.01
CA ALA A 51 10.07 5.37 4.64
C ALA A 51 9.86 5.79 6.11
N ALA A 52 10.96 5.98 6.85
CA ALA A 52 10.94 6.43 8.24
C ALA A 52 10.41 7.87 8.39
N GLU A 53 10.81 8.77 7.49
CA GLU A 53 10.27 10.14 7.44
C GLU A 53 8.76 10.12 7.20
N ILE A 54 8.29 9.39 6.18
CA ILE A 54 6.85 9.28 5.91
C ILE A 54 6.11 8.65 7.08
N GLU A 55 6.64 7.59 7.69
CA GLU A 55 6.02 6.97 8.86
C GLU A 55 5.88 7.99 10.01
N ALA A 56 6.93 8.75 10.28
CA ALA A 56 6.93 9.82 11.28
C ALA A 56 5.90 10.91 10.93
N ARG A 57 5.77 11.31 9.66
CA ARG A 57 4.76 12.29 9.22
C ARG A 57 3.35 11.77 9.35
N LEU A 58 3.10 10.55 8.90
CA LEU A 58 1.84 9.88 9.14
C LEU A 58 1.60 9.77 10.65
N GLY A 59 2.66 9.68 11.46
CA GLY A 59 2.85 9.75 12.92
C GLY A 59 2.38 11.02 13.64
N GLU A 60 2.60 12.16 13.00
CA GLU A 60 2.58 13.49 13.62
C GLU A 60 1.20 13.93 14.09
N ARG A 61 1.19 14.94 14.96
CA ARG A 61 -0.02 15.65 15.37
C ARG A 61 0.21 17.16 15.38
N PRO A 62 -0.79 17.96 14.94
CA PRO A 62 -2.03 17.56 14.26
C PRO A 62 -1.83 17.20 12.77
N LEU A 63 -2.66 16.31 12.22
CA LEU A 63 -2.84 16.14 10.77
C LEU A 63 -4.23 16.66 10.40
N GLU A 64 -4.29 17.65 9.50
CA GLU A 64 -5.56 18.21 9.01
C GLU A 64 -5.98 17.57 7.69
N VAL A 65 -7.25 17.17 7.56
CA VAL A 65 -7.79 16.61 6.33
C VAL A 65 -8.20 17.74 5.39
N LEU A 66 -7.35 18.06 4.42
CA LEU A 66 -7.65 19.09 3.41
C LEU A 66 -8.64 18.61 2.35
N ARG A 67 -8.55 17.32 1.99
CA ARG A 67 -9.37 16.72 0.95
C ARG A 67 -9.58 15.25 1.22
N SER A 68 -10.77 14.76 0.84
CA SER A 68 -11.12 13.36 0.91
C SER A 68 -11.80 12.90 -0.38
N ARG A 69 -11.28 11.84 -1.00
CA ARG A 69 -11.84 11.27 -2.24
C ARG A 69 -11.95 9.74 -2.14
N PRO A 70 -12.91 9.10 -2.82
CA PRO A 70 -12.93 7.65 -2.94
C PRO A 70 -11.64 7.12 -3.59
N THR A 71 -11.19 5.94 -3.18
CA THR A 71 -10.09 5.23 -3.87
C THR A 71 -10.52 4.82 -5.28
N PRO A 72 -9.68 5.00 -6.32
CA PRO A 72 -9.98 4.51 -7.66
C PRO A 72 -10.18 2.99 -7.66
N GLY A 73 -11.34 2.51 -8.14
CA GLY A 73 -11.63 1.08 -8.28
C GLY A 73 -11.88 0.31 -6.97
N GLY A 74 -11.77 0.95 -5.81
CA GLY A 74 -11.97 0.30 -4.51
C GLY A 74 -13.43 0.31 -4.06
N ALA A 75 -13.95 -0.87 -3.73
CA ALA A 75 -15.13 -1.04 -2.88
C ALA A 75 -14.70 -1.02 -1.39
N GLN A 76 -15.66 -0.87 -0.45
CA GLN A 76 -15.47 -1.04 1.00
C GLN A 76 -14.83 0.15 1.76
N GLY A 77 -15.23 1.39 1.45
CA GLY A 77 -15.05 2.52 2.37
C GLY A 77 -13.63 3.13 2.46
N ALA A 78 -12.67 2.65 1.66
CA ALA A 78 -11.35 3.27 1.58
C ALA A 78 -11.39 4.63 0.88
N ARG A 79 -10.59 5.57 1.39
CA ARG A 79 -10.52 6.95 0.89
C ARG A 79 -9.08 7.34 0.67
N VAL A 80 -8.79 8.14 -0.35
CA VAL A 80 -7.51 8.85 -0.44
C VAL A 80 -7.71 10.22 0.20
N LEU A 81 -6.89 10.53 1.19
CA LEU A 81 -6.88 11.79 1.91
C LEU A 81 -5.67 12.61 1.47
N SER A 82 -5.85 13.92 1.35
CA SER A 82 -4.76 14.90 1.36
C SER A 82 -4.67 15.48 2.76
N LEU A 83 -3.53 15.27 3.42
CA LEU A 83 -3.30 15.58 4.82
C LEU A 83 -2.26 16.70 4.93
N LEU A 84 -2.56 17.76 5.67
CA LEU A 84 -1.62 18.83 6.01
C LEU A 84 -0.91 18.48 7.32
N SER A 85 0.43 18.46 7.30
CA SER A 85 1.26 18.31 8.49
C SER A 85 1.49 19.67 9.19
N PRO A 86 1.95 19.67 10.46
CA PRO A 86 2.16 20.90 11.23
C PRO A 86 3.18 21.88 10.62
N ASP A 87 4.11 21.38 9.82
CA ASP A 87 5.12 22.16 9.11
C ASP A 87 4.69 22.60 7.70
N GLY A 88 3.42 22.38 7.35
CA GLY A 88 2.83 22.88 6.10
C GLY A 88 2.98 21.96 4.89
N GLU A 89 3.44 20.72 5.07
CA GLU A 89 3.51 19.75 3.98
C GLU A 89 2.17 19.06 3.73
N VAL A 90 1.88 18.79 2.45
CA VAL A 90 0.70 18.02 2.05
C VAL A 90 1.14 16.61 1.65
N ILE A 91 0.61 15.61 2.35
CA ILE A 91 0.85 14.19 2.10
C ILE A 91 -0.45 13.51 1.66
N GLU A 92 -0.38 12.65 0.63
CA GLU A 92 -1.50 11.77 0.31
C GLU A 92 -1.37 10.42 1.03
N ALA A 93 -2.49 9.94 1.58
CA ALA A 93 -2.57 8.62 2.20
C ALA A 93 -3.92 7.96 1.91
N LYS A 94 -3.90 6.64 1.70
CA LYS A 94 -5.10 5.80 1.76
C LYS A 94 -5.51 5.68 3.22
N TRP A 95 -6.76 5.95 3.54
CA TRP A 95 -7.35 5.78 4.85
C TRP A 95 -8.46 4.73 4.80
N ARG A 96 -8.48 3.83 5.79
CA ARG A 96 -9.60 2.93 6.04
C ARG A 96 -9.90 2.90 7.55
N PRO A 97 -11.16 3.10 7.97
CA PRO A 97 -11.50 3.06 9.38
C PRO A 97 -11.44 1.64 9.92
N LEU A 98 -11.08 1.49 11.20
CA LEU A 98 -11.09 0.18 11.86
C LEU A 98 -12.50 -0.41 11.97
N SER A 99 -13.53 0.44 11.90
CA SER A 99 -14.95 0.05 11.87
C SER A 99 -15.33 -0.69 10.57
N ALA A 100 -14.55 -0.54 9.49
CA ALA A 100 -14.79 -1.21 8.20
C ALA A 100 -14.23 -2.65 8.14
N THR A 101 -13.90 -3.25 9.28
CA THR A 101 -13.47 -4.65 9.35
C THR A 101 -14.60 -5.57 8.89
N THR A 102 -14.28 -6.52 8.01
CA THR A 102 -15.18 -7.56 7.52
C THR A 102 -14.46 -8.92 7.56
N PRO A 103 -15.17 -10.05 7.41
CA PRO A 103 -14.53 -11.36 7.40
C PRO A 103 -13.43 -11.52 6.33
N THR A 104 -13.48 -10.75 5.25
CA THR A 104 -12.52 -10.81 4.13
C THR A 104 -11.64 -9.56 4.01
N ASN A 105 -11.70 -8.62 4.97
CA ASN A 105 -10.93 -7.38 4.93
C ASN A 105 -10.74 -6.82 6.34
N ASP A 106 -9.50 -6.75 6.82
CA ASP A 106 -9.16 -6.16 8.11
C ASP A 106 -8.16 -5.01 7.92
N PRO A 107 -8.56 -3.75 8.16
CA PRO A 107 -7.69 -2.59 8.01
C PRO A 107 -6.37 -2.67 8.79
N ALA A 108 -6.34 -3.40 9.92
CA ALA A 108 -5.12 -3.56 10.71
C ALA A 108 -4.00 -4.27 9.92
N GLY A 109 -4.35 -5.11 8.95
CA GLY A 109 -3.38 -5.82 8.10
C GLY A 109 -2.40 -4.88 7.39
N GLU A 110 -2.81 -3.65 7.06
CA GLU A 110 -1.93 -2.65 6.41
C GLU A 110 -0.76 -2.22 7.31
N VAL A 111 -1.04 -1.86 8.57
CA VAL A 111 0.01 -1.46 9.50
C VAL A 111 0.82 -2.66 9.98
N LEU A 112 0.18 -3.82 10.16
CA LEU A 112 0.87 -5.03 10.61
C LEU A 112 1.82 -5.58 9.55
N ALA A 113 1.44 -5.57 8.27
CA ALA A 113 2.32 -5.93 7.16
C ALA A 113 3.51 -4.98 7.05
N TYR A 114 3.28 -3.67 7.23
CA TYR A 114 4.33 -2.66 7.27
C TYR A 114 5.33 -2.89 8.42
N ARG A 115 4.84 -3.31 9.60
CA ARG A 115 5.71 -3.63 10.75
C ARG A 115 6.48 -4.93 10.55
N LEU A 116 5.83 -5.97 10.02
CA LEU A 116 6.48 -7.26 9.80
C LEU A 116 7.66 -7.16 8.81
N GLN A 117 7.48 -6.46 7.69
CA GLN A 117 8.58 -6.34 6.71
C GLN A 117 9.82 -5.65 7.29
N ALA A 118 9.68 -4.78 8.30
CA ALA A 118 10.80 -4.06 8.89
C ALA A 118 11.73 -4.98 9.69
N LEU A 119 11.24 -6.15 10.11
CA LEU A 119 12.07 -7.18 10.73
C LEU A 119 13.02 -7.83 9.72
N VAL A 120 12.58 -7.99 8.47
CA VAL A 120 13.28 -8.80 7.46
C VAL A 120 13.92 -7.98 6.33
N LEU A 121 13.51 -6.72 6.11
CA LEU A 121 14.00 -5.85 5.06
C LEU A 121 14.49 -4.50 5.61
N PRO A 122 15.58 -3.93 5.06
CA PRO A 122 15.95 -2.55 5.34
C PRO A 122 14.97 -1.55 4.69
N PRO A 123 14.86 -0.31 5.20
CA PRO A 123 13.86 0.67 4.75
C PRO A 123 13.82 0.95 3.24
N GLU A 124 14.97 1.02 2.58
CA GLU A 124 15.11 1.26 1.14
C GLU A 124 14.62 0.10 0.27
N ASP A 125 14.38 -1.06 0.88
CA ASP A 125 13.90 -2.27 0.24
C ASP A 125 12.47 -2.63 0.66
N HIS A 126 11.83 -1.82 1.51
CA HIS A 126 10.44 -2.01 1.94
C HIS A 126 9.51 -2.09 0.72
N VAL A 127 8.69 -3.13 0.70
CA VAL A 127 7.71 -3.40 -0.36
C VAL A 127 6.30 -3.11 0.11
N VAL A 128 6.03 -3.00 1.41
CA VAL A 128 4.75 -2.48 1.91
C VAL A 128 4.90 -0.98 2.16
N PRO A 129 3.99 -0.13 1.68
CA PRO A 129 4.06 1.31 1.93
C PRO A 129 4.02 1.64 3.43
N PRO A 130 4.69 2.71 3.89
CA PRO A 130 4.57 3.19 5.25
C PRO A 130 3.12 3.33 5.69
N ALA A 131 2.80 2.77 6.84
CA ALA A 131 1.46 2.76 7.37
C ALA A 131 1.44 3.09 8.86
N ALA A 132 0.38 3.77 9.30
CA ALA A 132 0.23 4.17 10.68
C ALA A 132 -1.23 4.29 11.09
N VAL A 133 -1.51 3.95 12.35
CA VAL A 133 -2.84 4.08 12.93
C VAL A 133 -3.09 5.53 13.28
N ARG A 134 -4.19 6.12 12.84
CA ARG A 134 -4.58 7.48 13.19
C ARG A 134 -6.05 7.62 13.50
N CYS A 135 -6.32 8.54 14.39
CA CYS A 135 -7.66 9.02 14.65
C CYS A 135 -7.82 10.35 13.91
N LEU A 136 -8.75 10.40 12.95
CA LEU A 136 -8.99 11.55 12.08
C LEU A 136 -10.48 11.90 12.11
N ASP A 137 -10.79 13.18 12.02
CA ASP A 137 -12.15 13.65 11.81
C ASP A 137 -12.38 13.85 10.31
N ILE A 138 -13.06 12.89 9.68
CA ILE A 138 -13.25 12.86 8.22
C ILE A 138 -14.66 13.33 7.83
N THR A 139 -15.65 13.12 8.70
CA THR A 139 -17.06 13.44 8.44
C THR A 139 -17.53 14.69 9.20
N GLY A 140 -16.75 15.21 10.15
CA GLY A 140 -17.17 16.27 11.06
C GLY A 140 -17.88 15.75 12.32
N ASP A 141 -18.02 14.43 12.47
CA ASP A 141 -18.66 13.78 13.62
C ASP A 141 -17.64 13.40 14.72
N GLY A 142 -16.43 13.93 14.60
CA GLY A 142 -15.33 13.70 15.51
C GLY A 142 -14.43 12.54 15.08
N CYS A 143 -13.55 12.18 15.99
CA CYS A 143 -12.38 11.38 15.68
C CYS A 143 -12.71 9.90 15.48
N GLU A 144 -12.51 9.40 14.26
CA GLU A 144 -12.61 7.98 13.88
C GLU A 144 -11.22 7.35 13.74
N LEU A 145 -11.01 6.22 14.43
CA LEU A 145 -9.75 5.47 14.37
C LEU A 145 -9.70 4.63 13.08
N GLY A 146 -8.61 4.78 12.33
CA GLY A 146 -8.34 4.04 11.11
C GLY A 146 -6.85 3.86 10.86
N VAL A 147 -6.53 3.24 9.73
CA VAL A 147 -5.15 3.07 9.26
C VAL A 147 -4.93 3.96 8.06
N LEU A 148 -3.85 4.73 8.11
CA LEU A 148 -3.27 5.43 6.97
C LEU A 148 -2.19 4.56 6.34
N SER A 149 -2.20 4.44 5.02
CA SER A 149 -1.09 3.89 4.22
C SER A 149 -0.66 4.95 3.21
N TYR A 150 0.64 5.19 3.09
CA TYR A 150 1.16 6.21 2.18
C TYR A 150 0.67 5.98 0.75
N TRP A 151 0.18 7.04 0.10
CA TRP A 151 -0.30 6.96 -1.26
C TRP A 151 0.87 7.14 -2.23
N LEU A 152 1.21 6.07 -2.95
CA LEU A 152 2.32 6.06 -3.89
C LEU A 152 1.93 6.76 -5.22
N SER A 153 1.83 8.09 -5.21
CA SER A 153 1.34 8.88 -6.35
C SER A 153 2.13 8.68 -7.65
N ASP A 154 3.42 8.36 -7.55
CA ASP A 154 4.30 8.14 -8.71
C ASP A 154 4.39 6.65 -9.13
N ALA A 155 3.73 5.74 -8.40
CA ALA A 155 3.72 4.32 -8.73
C ALA A 155 2.70 4.01 -9.82
N ILE A 156 3.02 3.04 -10.66
CA ILE A 156 2.11 2.55 -11.70
C ILE A 156 1.59 1.16 -11.37
N PRO A 157 0.28 0.89 -11.54
CA PRO A 157 -0.25 -0.47 -11.46
C PRO A 157 0.40 -1.40 -12.49
N LEU A 158 0.51 -2.69 -12.20
CA LEU A 158 1.18 -3.62 -13.13
C LEU A 158 0.53 -3.67 -14.52
N ARG A 159 -0.80 -3.58 -14.60
CA ARG A 159 -1.52 -3.54 -15.89
C ARG A 159 -1.07 -2.34 -16.74
N GLU A 160 -0.84 -1.19 -16.09
CA GLU A 160 -0.29 0.01 -16.72
C GLU A 160 1.16 -0.21 -17.15
N ALA A 161 1.99 -0.79 -16.28
CA ALA A 161 3.38 -1.09 -16.56
C ALA A 161 3.55 -2.00 -17.77
N ARG A 162 2.72 -3.04 -17.90
CA ARG A 162 2.69 -3.95 -19.06
C ARG A 162 2.28 -3.21 -20.33
N ARG A 163 1.23 -2.37 -20.27
CA ARG A 163 0.80 -1.56 -21.42
C ARG A 163 1.90 -0.61 -21.90
N LYS A 164 2.67 -0.03 -20.97
CA LYS A 164 3.82 0.83 -21.27
C LYS A 164 5.14 0.05 -21.48
N GLN A 165 5.08 -1.28 -21.60
CA GLN A 165 6.21 -2.17 -21.87
C GLN A 165 7.38 -2.09 -20.86
N VAL A 166 7.13 -1.64 -19.63
CA VAL A 166 8.12 -1.69 -18.53
C VAL A 166 8.30 -3.12 -18.02
N LEU A 167 7.19 -3.87 -17.99
CA LEU A 167 7.17 -5.30 -17.77
C LEU A 167 6.72 -5.98 -19.06
N PRO A 168 7.24 -7.18 -19.37
CA PRO A 168 6.79 -7.91 -20.54
C PRO A 168 5.30 -8.25 -20.42
N THR A 169 4.62 -8.20 -21.57
CA THR A 169 3.24 -8.68 -21.68
C THR A 169 3.29 -10.20 -21.85
N PRO A 170 2.49 -10.94 -21.08
CA PRO A 170 2.51 -12.40 -21.17
C PRO A 170 1.82 -12.96 -22.42
N PRO A 171 2.01 -14.26 -22.70
CA PRO A 171 1.11 -15.00 -23.59
C PRO A 171 -0.35 -14.82 -23.14
N GLY A 172 -1.25 -14.46 -24.06
CA GLY A 172 -2.64 -14.08 -23.74
C GLY A 172 -2.86 -12.56 -23.56
N GLY A 173 -1.80 -11.75 -23.66
CA GLY A 173 -1.90 -10.29 -23.68
C GLY A 173 -2.25 -9.67 -22.33
N ILE A 174 -2.78 -8.45 -22.34
CA ILE A 174 -3.25 -7.75 -21.12
C ILE A 174 -4.49 -8.42 -20.48
N TRP A 175 -5.06 -9.43 -21.13
CA TRP A 175 -6.24 -10.19 -20.70
C TRP A 175 -5.88 -11.57 -20.17
N ALA A 176 -4.59 -11.95 -20.21
CA ALA A 176 -4.12 -13.16 -19.56
C ALA A 176 -4.51 -13.11 -18.08
N ARG A 177 -5.13 -14.18 -17.59
CA ARG A 177 -5.74 -14.24 -16.25
C ARG A 177 -4.70 -13.88 -15.18
N ASP A 178 -3.48 -14.43 -15.30
CA ASP A 178 -2.27 -13.88 -14.67
C ASP A 178 -1.00 -14.56 -15.22
N PRO A 179 0.05 -13.83 -15.63
CA PRO A 179 1.38 -14.45 -15.82
C PRO A 179 2.30 -14.32 -14.60
N GLY A 180 1.85 -13.64 -13.55
CA GLY A 180 2.62 -13.35 -12.35
C GLY A 180 3.69 -12.26 -12.51
N LEU A 181 4.47 -12.10 -11.45
CA LEU A 181 5.67 -11.28 -11.38
C LEU A 181 6.96 -12.11 -11.42
N TYR A 182 6.93 -13.39 -11.08
CA TYR A 182 8.11 -14.22 -11.24
C TYR A 182 8.29 -14.59 -12.72
N LEU A 183 9.29 -13.99 -13.35
CA LEU A 183 9.68 -14.22 -14.74
C LEU A 183 11.08 -14.83 -14.78
N PRO A 184 11.23 -16.16 -14.94
CA PRO A 184 12.51 -16.86 -14.73
C PRO A 184 13.69 -16.26 -15.51
N THR A 185 13.50 -15.94 -16.79
CA THR A 185 14.56 -15.36 -17.64
C THR A 185 14.99 -13.98 -17.16
N ARG A 186 14.03 -13.10 -16.83
CA ARG A 186 14.34 -11.75 -16.33
C ARG A 186 14.92 -11.80 -14.92
N PHE A 187 14.38 -12.65 -14.05
CA PHE A 187 14.89 -12.88 -12.70
C PHE A 187 16.37 -13.29 -12.70
N ARG A 188 16.81 -14.10 -13.67
CA ARG A 188 18.24 -14.45 -13.80
C ARG A 188 19.10 -13.32 -14.36
N ALA A 189 18.58 -12.56 -15.32
CA ALA A 189 19.36 -11.57 -16.08
C ALA A 189 19.43 -10.18 -15.46
N ASP A 190 18.39 -9.74 -14.75
CA ASP A 190 18.21 -8.37 -14.25
C ASP A 190 18.30 -8.35 -12.72
N ARG A 191 19.42 -7.82 -12.18
CA ARG A 191 19.69 -7.82 -10.73
C ARG A 191 18.66 -7.00 -9.94
N THR A 192 18.24 -5.84 -10.48
CA THR A 192 17.26 -4.95 -9.84
C THR A 192 15.90 -5.64 -9.79
N TYR A 193 15.47 -6.24 -10.91
CA TYR A 193 14.24 -7.02 -10.96
C TYR A 193 14.29 -8.23 -10.03
N ARG A 194 15.40 -8.96 -10.02
CA ARG A 194 15.60 -10.12 -9.15
C ARG A 194 15.39 -9.76 -7.67
N ARG A 195 16.00 -8.66 -7.21
CA ARG A 195 15.86 -8.18 -5.83
C ARG A 195 14.43 -7.74 -5.53
N ALA A 196 13.84 -6.91 -6.38
CA ALA A 196 12.49 -6.39 -6.18
C ALA A 196 11.44 -7.51 -6.09
N VAL A 197 11.50 -8.49 -7.00
CA VAL A 197 10.56 -9.63 -6.99
C VAL A 197 10.81 -10.55 -5.80
N ALA A 198 12.07 -10.80 -5.43
CA ALA A 198 12.39 -11.64 -4.28
C ALA A 198 11.87 -11.05 -2.95
N HIS A 199 12.05 -9.74 -2.74
CA HIS A 199 11.55 -9.06 -1.55
C HIS A 199 10.03 -9.02 -1.50
N LEU A 200 9.39 -8.70 -2.63
CA LEU A 200 7.94 -8.71 -2.74
C LEU A 200 7.37 -10.09 -2.42
N ASN A 201 7.92 -11.14 -3.03
CA ASN A 201 7.44 -12.50 -2.82
C ASN A 201 7.68 -12.98 -1.38
N LEU A 202 8.84 -12.67 -0.80
CA LEU A 202 9.14 -12.98 0.60
C LEU A 202 8.11 -12.32 1.54
N VAL A 203 7.85 -11.03 1.40
CA VAL A 203 6.91 -10.34 2.29
C VAL A 203 5.47 -10.80 2.07
N ALA A 204 5.03 -10.98 0.81
CA ALA A 204 3.72 -11.53 0.50
C ALA A 204 3.51 -12.93 1.09
N HIS A 205 4.56 -13.75 1.08
CA HIS A 205 4.57 -15.07 1.73
C HIS A 205 4.48 -14.94 3.25
N LEU A 206 5.36 -14.17 3.89
CA LEU A 206 5.41 -14.01 5.35
C LEU A 206 4.08 -13.50 5.93
N VAL A 207 3.46 -12.50 5.29
CA VAL A 207 2.15 -11.98 5.75
C VAL A 207 0.99 -12.91 5.39
N GLY A 208 1.20 -13.94 4.56
CA GLY A 208 0.16 -14.83 4.05
C GLY A 208 -0.93 -14.04 3.31
N HIS A 209 -0.53 -13.26 2.31
CA HIS A 209 -1.43 -12.33 1.64
C HIS A 209 -2.55 -13.07 0.87
N GLY A 210 -3.81 -12.96 1.33
CA GLY A 210 -4.94 -13.75 0.83
C GLY A 210 -5.40 -13.47 -0.60
N ASP A 211 -4.79 -12.49 -1.27
CA ASP A 211 -5.11 -12.10 -2.65
C ASP A 211 -3.84 -11.71 -3.44
N ALA A 212 -2.72 -12.42 -3.27
CA ALA A 212 -1.39 -12.02 -3.76
C ALA A 212 -1.18 -12.13 -5.29
N HIS A 213 -2.09 -11.57 -6.10
CA HIS A 213 -2.02 -11.54 -7.56
C HIS A 213 -1.60 -10.18 -8.11
N ALA A 214 -1.37 -10.11 -9.42
CA ALA A 214 -0.81 -8.94 -10.12
C ALA A 214 -1.52 -7.58 -9.89
N ALA A 215 -2.79 -7.56 -9.47
CA ALA A 215 -3.49 -6.30 -9.21
C ALA A 215 -3.12 -5.66 -7.86
N GLN A 216 -2.59 -6.46 -6.92
CA GLN A 216 -2.16 -6.00 -5.59
C GLN A 216 -0.73 -5.45 -5.59
N PHE A 217 -0.16 -5.23 -6.77
CA PHE A 217 1.19 -4.71 -6.91
C PHE A 217 1.22 -3.42 -7.75
N VAL A 218 2.04 -2.48 -7.30
CA VAL A 218 2.37 -1.25 -8.04
C VAL A 218 3.89 -1.14 -8.13
N LEU A 219 4.40 -0.37 -9.08
CA LEU A 219 5.85 -0.25 -9.27
C LEU A 219 6.34 1.18 -9.50
N TYR A 220 7.52 1.47 -8.98
CA TYR A 220 8.38 2.56 -9.47
C TYR A 220 9.26 2.03 -10.60
N ARG A 221 9.52 2.88 -11.59
CA ARG A 221 10.26 2.49 -12.80
C ARG A 221 11.76 2.62 -12.65
N ASP A 222 12.19 3.67 -11.97
CA ASP A 222 13.58 4.10 -11.93
C ASP A 222 13.96 4.54 -10.50
N PRO A 223 14.75 3.75 -9.77
CA PRO A 223 15.00 2.33 -10.04
C PRO A 223 13.70 1.52 -10.03
N LEU A 224 13.72 0.34 -10.66
CA LEU A 224 12.60 -0.58 -10.59
C LEU A 224 12.40 -1.05 -9.15
N HIS A 225 11.24 -0.77 -8.58
CA HIS A 225 10.85 -1.22 -7.24
C HIS A 225 9.39 -1.63 -7.23
N LEU A 226 9.06 -2.67 -6.48
CA LEU A 226 7.71 -3.23 -6.41
C LEU A 226 7.14 -3.01 -5.02
N PHE A 227 5.86 -2.63 -4.97
CA PHE A 227 5.12 -2.51 -3.71
C PHE A 227 3.93 -3.46 -3.69
N LEU A 228 3.72 -4.11 -2.54
CA LEU A 228 2.54 -4.85 -2.16
C LEU A 228 1.55 -3.90 -1.47
N VAL A 229 0.37 -3.74 -2.06
CA VAL A 229 -0.70 -2.88 -1.56
C VAL A 229 -1.93 -3.71 -1.18
N ASP A 230 -2.86 -3.09 -0.45
CA ASP A 230 -4.13 -3.71 -0.03
C ASP A 230 -3.96 -4.90 0.94
N ASN A 231 -3.01 -4.77 1.87
CA ASN A 231 -2.65 -5.80 2.87
C ASN A 231 -3.72 -6.04 3.93
N SER A 232 -4.91 -5.44 3.80
CA SER A 232 -6.06 -5.78 4.63
C SER A 232 -6.56 -7.22 4.45
N VAL A 233 -6.08 -7.92 3.44
CA VAL A 233 -6.38 -9.34 3.19
C VAL A 233 -5.24 -10.27 3.64
N ALA A 234 -4.28 -9.77 4.41
CA ALA A 234 -3.21 -10.55 4.99
C ALA A 234 -3.59 -11.16 6.36
N PHE A 235 -2.76 -12.08 6.86
CA PHE A 235 -2.84 -12.71 8.18
C PHE A 235 -4.17 -13.42 8.45
N GLY A 236 -4.30 -14.66 7.95
CA GLY A 236 -5.43 -15.55 8.25
C GLY A 236 -6.78 -15.13 7.66
N VAL A 237 -6.85 -13.98 6.96
CA VAL A 237 -8.05 -13.57 6.22
C VAL A 237 -8.34 -14.60 5.12
N PRO A 238 -9.61 -15.01 4.92
CA PRO A 238 -9.97 -15.98 3.90
C PRO A 238 -9.43 -15.60 2.53
N ARG A 239 -8.68 -16.53 1.93
CA ARG A 239 -8.10 -16.39 0.61
C ARG A 239 -9.19 -16.15 -0.44
N ASN A 240 -8.89 -15.30 -1.42
CA ASN A 240 -9.72 -15.14 -2.61
C ASN A 240 -9.75 -16.48 -3.39
N PRO A 241 -10.94 -17.12 -3.56
CA PRO A 241 -11.03 -18.39 -4.28
C PRO A 241 -10.57 -18.33 -5.74
N GLN A 242 -10.46 -17.13 -6.33
CA GLN A 242 -10.00 -16.95 -7.70
C GLN A 242 -8.49 -17.15 -7.87
N MET A 243 -7.73 -17.28 -6.77
CA MET A 243 -6.26 -17.41 -6.77
C MET A 243 -5.76 -18.76 -7.31
N ASP A 244 -6.60 -19.80 -7.35
CA ASP A 244 -6.19 -21.15 -7.75
C ASP A 244 -5.68 -21.22 -9.21
N ASP A 245 -6.08 -20.28 -10.04
CA ASP A 245 -5.69 -20.18 -11.46
C ASP A 245 -4.63 -19.09 -11.73
N LEU A 246 -4.05 -18.49 -10.69
CA LEU A 246 -3.13 -17.34 -10.78
C LEU A 246 -1.77 -17.66 -10.13
N GLN A 247 -0.77 -16.82 -10.40
CA GLN A 247 0.46 -16.86 -9.62
C GLN A 247 0.17 -16.24 -8.24
N ASP A 248 -0.04 -17.08 -7.24
CA ASP A 248 -0.26 -16.66 -5.86
C ASP A 248 1.09 -16.43 -5.15
N LEU A 249 1.53 -15.17 -5.05
CA LEU A 249 2.78 -14.80 -4.38
C LEU A 249 2.73 -14.93 -2.85
N SER A 250 1.64 -15.41 -2.26
CA SER A 250 1.63 -15.88 -0.87
C SER A 250 2.38 -17.21 -0.71
N HIS A 251 2.67 -17.91 -1.81
CA HIS A 251 3.65 -19.00 -1.86
C HIS A 251 5.02 -18.49 -2.30
N MET A 252 6.10 -19.17 -1.91
CA MET A 252 7.43 -18.88 -2.44
C MET A 252 7.56 -19.38 -3.88
N TRP A 253 7.61 -18.44 -4.83
CA TRP A 253 7.78 -18.68 -6.26
C TRP A 253 9.22 -18.44 -6.74
N VAL A 254 9.93 -17.52 -6.08
CA VAL A 254 11.31 -17.24 -6.41
C VAL A 254 12.23 -18.36 -5.90
N PRO A 255 13.23 -18.79 -6.68
CA PRO A 255 14.12 -19.88 -6.28
C PRO A 255 15.23 -19.41 -5.33
N ALA A 256 15.36 -18.10 -5.09
CA ALA A 256 16.40 -17.55 -4.24
C ALA A 256 16.05 -16.15 -3.73
N ILE A 257 16.61 -15.77 -2.59
CA ILE A 257 16.54 -14.42 -2.00
C ILE A 257 17.93 -13.77 -1.87
N PRO A 258 18.03 -12.45 -1.69
CA PRO A 258 19.31 -11.80 -1.44
C PRO A 258 20.01 -12.27 -0.17
N ALA A 259 21.35 -12.27 -0.17
CA ALA A 259 22.16 -12.74 0.96
C ALA A 259 21.97 -11.95 2.25
N ASP A 260 21.82 -10.63 2.15
CA ASP A 260 21.52 -9.73 3.26
C ASP A 260 20.15 -10.01 3.87
N THR A 261 19.15 -10.28 3.04
CA THR A 261 17.81 -10.67 3.48
C THR A 261 17.80 -12.06 4.12
N ALA A 262 18.54 -13.01 3.55
CA ALA A 262 18.74 -14.33 4.15
C ALA A 262 19.47 -14.27 5.50
N ALA A 263 20.44 -13.36 5.65
CA ALA A 263 21.14 -13.14 6.92
C ALA A 263 20.17 -12.59 7.98
N ARG A 264 19.39 -11.56 7.64
CA ARG A 264 18.35 -11.01 8.52
C ARG A 264 17.32 -12.04 8.96
N LEU A 265 16.87 -12.91 8.05
CA LEU A 265 15.94 -14.00 8.39
C LEU A 265 16.54 -14.96 9.42
N ARG A 266 17.84 -15.29 9.32
CA ARG A 266 18.54 -16.17 10.28
C ARG A 266 18.81 -15.53 11.63
N GLU A 267 18.80 -14.20 11.68
CA GLU A 267 18.98 -13.42 12.91
C GLU A 267 17.63 -13.09 13.58
N LEU A 268 16.51 -13.38 12.92
CA LEU A 268 15.18 -13.07 13.42
C LEU A 268 14.83 -13.98 14.60
N GLU A 269 14.57 -13.40 15.77
CA GLU A 269 14.18 -14.16 16.94
C GLU A 269 12.65 -14.28 17.04
N GLU A 270 12.16 -15.35 17.66
CA GLU A 270 10.73 -15.53 17.97
C GLU A 270 10.17 -14.31 18.73
N ALA A 271 10.97 -13.72 19.63
CA ALA A 271 10.62 -12.54 20.39
C ALA A 271 10.33 -11.32 19.51
N ASP A 272 11.02 -11.17 18.38
CA ASP A 272 10.80 -10.05 17.44
C ASP A 272 9.42 -10.13 16.79
N VAL A 273 9.01 -11.34 16.37
CA VAL A 273 7.67 -11.58 15.80
C VAL A 273 6.60 -11.44 16.89
N ARG A 274 6.83 -12.01 18.08
CA ARG A 274 5.89 -11.89 19.21
C ARG A 274 5.70 -10.44 19.65
N ALA A 275 6.71 -9.58 19.52
CA ALA A 275 6.56 -8.15 19.79
C ALA A 275 5.50 -7.50 18.90
N LEU A 276 5.21 -8.04 17.70
CA LEU A 276 4.15 -7.54 16.82
C LEU A 276 2.73 -7.92 17.27
N ALA A 277 2.57 -8.77 18.30
CA ALA A 277 1.28 -9.01 18.95
C ALA A 277 0.67 -7.72 19.56
N TRP A 278 1.49 -6.68 19.67
CA TRP A 278 1.08 -5.33 20.03
C TRP A 278 1.93 -4.26 19.31
N THR A 279 1.28 -3.40 18.53
CA THR A 279 1.93 -2.33 17.74
C THR A 279 1.42 -0.94 18.08
N ASP A 280 0.16 -0.82 18.50
CA ASP A 280 -0.45 0.47 18.83
C ASP A 280 -1.53 0.33 19.90
N SER A 281 -1.67 1.37 20.73
CA SER A 281 -2.68 1.44 21.81
C SER A 281 -3.27 2.83 21.92
N TRP A 282 -4.58 2.88 22.08
CA TRP A 282 -5.39 4.10 22.12
C TRP A 282 -6.39 4.03 23.26
N GLU A 283 -6.70 5.18 23.86
CA GLU A 283 -7.73 5.30 24.88
C GLU A 283 -8.53 6.57 24.68
N ARG A 284 -9.85 6.48 24.83
CA ARG A 284 -10.72 7.64 24.84
C ARG A 284 -10.74 8.25 26.24
N ARG A 285 -10.26 9.49 26.35
CA ARG A 285 -10.31 10.31 27.57
C ARG A 285 -11.00 11.62 27.24
N ASP A 286 -12.02 11.99 28.01
CA ASP A 286 -12.79 13.23 27.82
C ASP A 286 -13.36 13.36 26.39
N GLY A 287 -13.85 12.26 25.84
CA GLY A 287 -14.37 12.20 24.47
C GLY A 287 -13.30 12.14 23.38
N VAL A 288 -12.02 12.39 23.68
CA VAL A 288 -10.92 12.44 22.72
C VAL A 288 -10.10 11.16 22.75
N LEU A 289 -9.83 10.58 21.57
CA LEU A 289 -8.98 9.40 21.45
C LEU A 289 -7.49 9.81 21.45
N ARG A 290 -6.72 9.27 22.39
CA ARG A 290 -5.29 9.54 22.55
C ARG A 290 -4.49 8.25 22.44
N ARG A 291 -3.34 8.32 21.78
CA ARG A 291 -2.38 7.20 21.77
C ARG A 291 -1.80 7.08 23.17
N ILE A 292 -1.72 5.88 23.70
CA ILE A 292 -1.17 5.58 25.02
C ILE A 292 -0.12 4.48 24.90
N ARG A 293 0.77 4.41 25.88
CA ARG A 293 1.64 3.24 26.05
C ARG A 293 0.87 2.20 26.87
N ALA A 294 0.72 0.99 26.34
CA ALA A 294 0.26 -0.14 27.11
C ALA A 294 1.45 -0.81 27.83
N ASP A 295 1.14 -1.65 28.80
CA ASP A 295 2.06 -2.49 29.56
C ASP A 295 1.81 -3.99 29.33
N SER A 296 0.65 -4.35 28.77
CA SER A 296 0.28 -5.71 28.38
C SER A 296 -0.64 -5.72 27.16
N ILE A 297 -0.90 -6.93 26.64
CA ILE A 297 -2.00 -7.18 25.70
C ILE A 297 -3.32 -7.13 26.48
N TRP A 298 -4.38 -6.60 25.87
CA TRP A 298 -5.72 -6.50 26.46
C TRP A 298 -6.76 -7.22 25.61
N GLY A 299 -7.86 -7.67 26.22
CA GLY A 299 -8.96 -8.32 25.49
C GLY A 299 -8.56 -9.67 24.87
N ASP A 300 -9.22 -10.01 23.76
CA ASP A 300 -9.06 -11.31 23.08
C ASP A 300 -7.69 -11.41 22.36
N PRO A 301 -6.81 -12.37 22.73
CA PRO A 301 -5.53 -12.60 22.07
C PRO A 301 -5.67 -13.02 20.60
N ASP A 302 -6.82 -13.52 20.16
CA ASP A 302 -7.07 -13.93 18.79
C ASP A 302 -7.63 -12.81 17.89
N ALA A 303 -7.88 -11.63 18.44
CA ALA A 303 -8.33 -10.46 17.68
C ALA A 303 -7.18 -9.50 17.35
N ARG A 304 -7.02 -9.11 16.07
CA ARG A 304 -6.04 -8.08 15.69
C ARG A 304 -6.37 -6.68 16.18
N ILE A 305 -7.66 -6.38 16.31
CA ILE A 305 -8.20 -5.13 16.87
C ILE A 305 -8.91 -5.48 18.17
N ARG A 306 -8.25 -5.24 19.30
CA ARG A 306 -8.75 -5.57 20.64
C ARG A 306 -9.40 -4.34 21.23
N ARG A 307 -10.61 -4.50 21.79
CA ARG A 307 -11.38 -3.41 22.42
C ARG A 307 -11.72 -3.78 23.84
N GLU A 308 -11.40 -2.90 24.78
CA GLU A 308 -11.71 -3.07 26.20
C GLU A 308 -12.17 -1.72 26.77
N GLY A 309 -13.47 -1.57 26.99
CA GLY A 309 -14.06 -0.30 27.42
C GLY A 309 -13.74 0.84 26.45
N GLN A 310 -12.98 1.83 26.93
CA GLN A 310 -12.55 3.00 26.14
C GLN A 310 -11.19 2.80 25.44
N ARG A 311 -10.61 1.60 25.52
CA ARG A 311 -9.29 1.28 24.98
C ARG A 311 -9.39 0.47 23.70
N VAL A 312 -8.44 0.72 22.81
CA VAL A 312 -8.25 -0.02 21.56
C VAL A 312 -6.78 -0.36 21.44
N GLN A 313 -6.47 -1.62 21.17
CA GLN A 313 -5.12 -2.10 20.91
C GLN A 313 -5.08 -2.81 19.56
N ILE A 314 -3.98 -2.63 18.84
CA ILE A 314 -3.76 -3.19 17.50
C ILE A 314 -2.49 -4.02 17.52
N GLY A 315 -2.53 -5.22 16.96
CA GLY A 315 -1.41 -6.15 16.90
C GLY A 315 -1.76 -7.41 16.12
N LEU A 316 -0.78 -8.28 15.89
CA LEU A 316 -1.04 -9.63 15.38
C LEU A 316 -1.87 -10.43 16.40
N SER A 317 -2.81 -11.23 15.93
CA SER A 317 -3.47 -12.23 16.79
C SER A 317 -2.47 -13.32 17.20
N ALA A 318 -2.79 -14.13 18.21
CA ALA A 318 -1.95 -15.26 18.58
C ALA A 318 -1.78 -16.22 17.40
N SER A 319 -2.86 -16.56 16.70
CA SER A 319 -2.78 -17.37 15.47
C SER A 319 -1.96 -16.74 14.34
N ASP A 320 -2.00 -15.40 14.18
CA ASP A 320 -1.16 -14.73 13.18
C ASP A 320 0.32 -14.82 13.53
N VAL A 321 0.67 -14.67 14.81
CA VAL A 321 2.04 -14.80 15.30
C VAL A 321 2.57 -16.21 15.01
N GLU A 322 1.82 -17.25 15.39
CA GLU A 322 2.23 -18.63 15.13
C GLU A 322 2.35 -18.91 13.62
N ALA A 323 1.40 -18.44 12.81
CA ALA A 323 1.47 -18.62 11.36
C ALA A 323 2.67 -17.89 10.71
N VAL A 324 3.09 -16.74 11.24
CA VAL A 324 4.30 -16.06 10.77
C VAL A 324 5.54 -16.84 11.18
N LEU A 325 5.62 -17.30 12.43
CA LEU A 325 6.73 -18.11 12.93
C LEU A 325 6.89 -19.40 12.12
N GLU A 326 5.81 -20.12 11.86
CA GLU A 326 5.82 -21.32 11.02
C GLU A 326 6.39 -21.06 9.61
N ARG A 327 6.04 -19.92 8.99
CA ARG A 327 6.58 -19.53 7.69
C ARG A 327 8.06 -19.14 7.77
N VAL A 328 8.47 -18.43 8.81
CA VAL A 328 9.89 -18.10 9.04
C VAL A 328 10.71 -19.39 9.20
N GLU A 329 10.27 -20.31 10.07
CA GLU A 329 10.95 -21.60 10.29
C GLU A 329 11.02 -22.45 9.02
N ALA A 330 9.97 -22.44 8.21
CA ALA A 330 9.96 -23.13 6.91
C ALA A 330 11.00 -22.51 5.95
N LEU A 331 11.04 -21.19 5.82
CA LEU A 331 12.03 -20.49 5.00
C LEU A 331 13.46 -20.75 5.48
N GLU A 332 13.70 -20.76 6.79
CA GLU A 332 15.01 -21.08 7.35
C GLU A 332 15.45 -22.52 7.03
N ARG A 333 14.50 -23.46 7.09
CA ARG A 333 14.75 -24.85 6.70
C ARG A 333 15.12 -24.94 5.23
N ASP A 334 14.35 -24.29 4.36
CA ASP A 334 14.60 -24.25 2.91
C ASP A 334 15.94 -23.57 2.57
N LEU A 335 16.36 -22.56 3.34
CA LEU A 335 17.67 -21.93 3.22
C LEU A 335 18.81 -22.85 3.68
N ARG A 336 18.55 -23.72 4.65
CA ARG A 336 19.56 -24.64 5.22
C ARG A 336 19.77 -25.86 4.34
N ASP A 337 18.71 -26.41 3.75
CA ASP A 337 18.78 -27.56 2.85
C ASP A 337 19.04 -27.19 1.39
N GLY A 338 18.95 -25.90 1.05
CA GLY A 338 19.24 -25.36 -0.28
C GLY A 338 18.05 -25.38 -1.24
N THR A 339 16.85 -25.73 -0.76
CA THR A 339 15.60 -25.60 -1.52
C THR A 339 15.32 -24.14 -1.89
N LEU A 340 15.62 -23.22 -0.97
CA LEU A 340 15.64 -21.78 -1.23
C LEU A 340 17.09 -21.31 -1.35
N GLY A 341 17.48 -20.88 -2.54
CA GLY A 341 18.83 -20.38 -2.81
C GLY A 341 19.09 -18.98 -2.23
N VAL A 342 20.34 -18.57 -2.32
CA VAL A 342 20.78 -17.21 -1.97
C VAL A 342 21.58 -16.63 -3.13
N PHE A 343 21.39 -15.34 -3.42
CA PHE A 343 22.20 -14.60 -4.40
C PHE A 343 22.90 -13.38 -3.78
N PRO A 344 24.02 -12.91 -4.35
CA PRO A 344 24.77 -11.78 -3.80
C PRO A 344 23.93 -10.51 -3.66
N SER A 345 24.03 -9.86 -2.51
CA SER A 345 23.46 -8.54 -2.28
C SER A 345 24.28 -7.53 -3.07
N SER A 346 23.65 -6.84 -4.02
CA SER A 346 24.27 -5.69 -4.67
C SER A 346 24.24 -4.51 -3.70
N SER A 347 25.22 -4.46 -2.80
CA SER A 347 25.61 -3.29 -2.02
C SER A 347 26.98 -2.85 -2.51
N GLY A 348 27.03 -2.19 -3.67
CA GLY A 348 28.30 -1.78 -4.27
C GLY A 348 28.17 -1.40 -5.73
N THR A 349 28.64 -0.19 -6.04
CA THR A 349 29.00 0.32 -7.35
C THR A 349 29.92 -0.66 -8.09
N ASP A 350 29.35 -1.60 -8.85
CA ASP A 350 30.06 -2.22 -9.96
C ASP A 350 30.15 -1.16 -11.07
N ALA A 351 31.14 -0.28 -10.98
CA ALA A 351 31.62 0.42 -12.18
C ALA A 351 32.09 -0.66 -13.17
N PRO A 352 31.68 -0.61 -14.45
CA PRO A 352 32.17 -1.57 -15.44
C PRO A 352 33.70 -1.44 -15.54
N PRO A 353 34.44 -2.55 -15.78
CA PRO A 353 35.85 -2.45 -16.10
C PRO A 353 35.98 -1.59 -17.37
N GLY A 354 36.74 -0.50 -17.25
CA GLY A 354 37.06 0.40 -18.35
C GLY A 354 37.98 -0.20 -19.38
#